data_AF-A0A9P6LNP2-F1
#
_entry.id   AF-A0A9P6LNP2-F1
#
_cell.length_a   1.000
_cell.length_b   1.000
_cell.length_c   1.000
_cell.angle_alpha   90.00
_cell.angle_beta   90.00
_cell.angle_gamma   90.00
#
_symmetry.space_group_name_H-M   'P 1'
#
loop_
_entity.id
_entity.type
_entity.pdbx_description
1 polymer ?
#
loop_
_entity_poly.entity_id
_entity_poly.type
_entity_poly.pdbx_seq_one_letter_code
_entity_poly.pdbx_strand_id
1 'polypeptide(L)'
;MSFSHPFLLRAILAISGLHMDYLRKAGDDDSGWYRTKASAHWDAAIRLATPRLADINEESCDSLFIFAMLSCLHTFAAGPQAGNFLLFTDDTEVEWPIFFRGLRSVSEAAAHLGVSEPSRSLSFMYSIAKIDLDRPQELPETSWSRALDDLRQGLVDTLEDEKERRIYAPALQRLAGCFLVVFGDSETTRKAASHEVFAWLYHVSDDLVVRLRAKNDVALALYAYFVVLLKQMSGVWMLKGWPEHLMSGIYCALPQSRLLHTTRPVNIVNMEAIKNTIAENFGGNAAASLGSHQFSLDECPDLTSKVAVVTGGSEGIGYGVTHTLLKNNIAKLYILSVSKDVVDGATDAIAKDLGTEKANRTKWFQCDMSDWKRVKEVAEAIKNDADRLDILFNNAGRGIMWYELTDYGVDRHMALNHMGHVVLTSHLLPLIKQTAEKGNVARIVNQASNAHQAAPSDTKFESLEELNQDLGPNGQYGRSKLANILYARYFNRKVTQNGHPNVLMNATHPGFVSTKMSKEDILEPYPLGGYAMAIGMEPFKKSQWEGAVPAVFSATTIKESGQYICPPAIPESGNKLAQDDALADQLMELTRKIITEKTKSQSVDKGCPMDDLVLH
;
A
#
# COMPACT_ATOMS: atom_id res chain seq x y z
N MET A 1 10.48 37.34 17.74
CA MET A 1 10.58 37.18 16.28
C MET A 1 9.24 36.88 15.62
N SER A 2 8.53 35.80 15.96
CA SER A 2 7.27 35.43 15.29
C SER A 2 6.16 36.49 15.35
N PHE A 3 6.04 37.26 16.44
CA PHE A 3 5.09 38.38 16.55
C PHE A 3 5.47 39.60 15.70
N SER A 4 6.73 39.72 15.28
CA SER A 4 7.24 40.79 14.42
C SER A 4 7.19 40.42 12.93
N HIS A 5 7.04 39.12 12.61
CA HIS A 5 7.03 38.59 11.25
C HIS A 5 5.82 37.67 11.04
N PRO A 6 4.71 38.18 10.45
CA PRO A 6 3.45 37.44 10.33
C PRO A 6 3.55 36.08 9.63
N PHE A 7 4.46 35.92 8.66
CA PHE A 7 4.67 34.65 7.96
C PHE A 7 5.24 33.55 8.87
N LEU A 8 6.12 33.89 9.83
CA LEU A 8 6.63 32.94 10.81
C LEU A 8 5.54 32.42 11.74
N LEU A 9 4.69 33.33 12.23
CA LEU A 9 3.55 32.93 13.07
C LEU A 9 2.60 32.02 12.30
N ARG A 10 2.32 32.33 11.04
CA ARG A 10 1.47 31.49 10.17
C ARG A 10 2.07 30.10 9.95
N ALA A 11 3.38 29.99 9.70
CA ALA A 11 4.06 28.70 9.56
C ALA A 11 4.04 27.85 10.85
N ILE A 12 4.27 28.48 12.01
CA ILE A 12 4.18 27.80 13.31
C ILE A 12 2.76 27.28 13.56
N LEU A 13 1.73 28.07 13.23
CA LEU A 13 0.34 27.66 13.37
C LEU A 13 -0.02 26.54 12.40
N ALA A 14 0.56 26.51 11.20
CA ALA A 14 0.39 25.41 10.25
C ALA A 14 0.91 24.08 10.83
N ILE A 15 2.17 24.08 11.29
CA ILE A 15 2.77 22.89 11.91
C ILE A 15 2.04 22.49 13.20
N SER A 16 1.64 23.47 14.02
CA SER A 16 0.84 23.23 15.21
C SER A 16 -0.50 22.57 14.86
N GLY A 17 -1.15 23.01 13.78
CA GLY A 17 -2.37 22.37 13.27
C GLY A 17 -2.13 20.91 12.86
N LEU A 18 -1.04 20.62 12.15
CA LEU A 18 -0.67 19.24 11.79
C LEU A 18 -0.33 18.40 13.02
N HIS A 19 0.32 18.99 14.03
CA HIS A 19 0.63 18.31 15.29
C HIS A 19 -0.63 18.03 16.12
N MET A 20 -1.57 18.97 16.18
CA MET A 20 -2.87 18.78 16.84
C MET A 20 -3.71 17.71 16.14
N ASP A 21 -3.62 17.64 14.81
CA ASP A 21 -4.23 16.56 14.04
C ASP A 21 -3.57 15.20 14.34
N TYR A 22 -2.24 15.18 14.51
CA TYR A 22 -1.49 13.98 14.91
C TYR A 22 -1.81 13.49 16.33
N LEU A 23 -1.89 14.40 17.31
CA LEU A 23 -2.13 14.07 18.72
C LEU A 23 -3.58 13.65 19.01
N ARG A 24 -4.49 13.83 18.05
CA ARG A 24 -5.90 13.58 18.28
C ARG A 24 -6.18 12.12 18.52
N LYS A 25 -7.05 11.89 19.51
CA LYS A 25 -7.61 10.58 19.78
C LYS A 25 -8.73 10.30 18.79
N ALA A 26 -8.84 9.03 18.46
CA ALA A 26 -9.99 8.45 17.81
C ALA A 26 -11.32 8.92 18.44
N GLY A 27 -12.12 9.73 17.71
CA GLY A 27 -13.50 10.09 18.10
C GLY A 27 -13.82 11.59 18.19
N ASP A 28 -12.86 12.50 18.02
CA ASP A 28 -13.18 13.94 17.93
C ASP A 28 -13.95 14.26 16.64
N ASP A 29 -15.00 15.07 16.72
CA ASP A 29 -15.96 15.36 15.63
C ASP A 29 -15.39 16.23 14.49
N ASP A 30 -14.17 16.75 14.67
CA ASP A 30 -13.58 17.79 13.81
C ASP A 30 -12.57 17.19 12.78
N SER A 31 -12.76 15.95 12.32
CA SER A 31 -11.72 15.23 11.53
C SER A 31 -11.47 15.94 10.19
N GLY A 32 -10.30 16.56 10.05
CA GLY A 32 -9.93 17.37 8.88
C GLY A 32 -9.96 18.89 9.12
N TRP A 33 -10.55 19.37 10.22
CA TRP A 33 -10.55 20.81 10.55
C TRP A 33 -9.13 21.34 10.78
N TYR A 34 -8.33 20.64 11.59
CA TYR A 34 -6.96 21.03 11.88
C TYR A 34 -6.06 21.00 10.64
N ARG A 35 -6.21 19.99 9.76
CA ARG A 35 -5.50 19.96 8.46
C ARG A 35 -5.93 21.10 7.55
N THR A 36 -7.23 21.40 7.48
CA THR A 36 -7.75 22.51 6.67
C THR A 36 -7.23 23.85 7.18
N LYS A 37 -7.23 24.05 8.50
CA LYS A 37 -6.63 25.24 9.12
C LYS A 37 -5.13 25.30 8.90
N ALA A 38 -4.43 24.16 9.05
CA ALA A 38 -3.00 24.08 8.81
C ALA A 38 -2.64 24.49 7.38
N SER A 39 -3.35 23.95 6.38
CA SER A 39 -3.19 24.32 4.96
C SER A 39 -3.45 25.82 4.75
N ALA A 40 -4.55 26.36 5.28
CA ALA A 40 -4.86 27.78 5.13
C ALA A 40 -3.80 28.70 5.78
N HIS A 41 -3.25 28.29 6.93
CA HIS A 41 -2.14 28.97 7.58
C HIS A 41 -0.85 28.85 6.77
N TRP A 42 -0.57 27.69 6.19
CA TRP A 42 0.59 27.43 5.35
C TRP A 42 0.58 28.30 4.08
N ASP A 43 -0.53 28.31 3.35
CA ASP A 43 -0.68 29.10 2.13
C ASP A 43 -0.53 30.61 2.42
N ALA A 44 -1.06 31.06 3.57
CA ALA A 44 -0.89 32.44 4.02
C ALA A 44 0.56 32.75 4.39
N ALA A 45 1.29 31.80 4.97
CA ALA A 45 2.70 31.95 5.31
C ALA A 45 3.56 32.10 4.06
N ILE A 46 3.36 31.25 3.04
CA ILE A 46 4.03 31.34 1.74
C ILE A 46 3.75 32.69 1.08
N ARG A 47 2.48 33.08 0.93
CA ARG A 47 2.11 34.37 0.31
C ARG A 47 2.78 35.58 0.96
N LEU A 48 2.98 35.55 2.28
CA LEU A 48 3.61 36.63 3.03
C LEU A 48 5.14 36.60 3.01
N ALA A 49 5.73 35.42 2.84
CA ALA A 49 7.17 35.23 2.76
C ALA A 49 7.74 35.46 1.35
N THR A 50 7.02 35.06 0.30
CA THR A 50 7.48 35.12 -1.10
C THR A 50 7.99 36.51 -1.53
N PRO A 51 7.30 37.63 -1.25
CA PRO A 51 7.81 38.96 -1.61
C PRO A 51 9.10 39.35 -0.88
N ARG A 52 9.33 38.79 0.31
CA ARG A 52 10.53 39.07 1.15
C ARG A 52 11.74 38.25 0.72
N LEU A 53 11.54 37.12 0.04
CA LEU A 53 12.63 36.34 -0.54
C LEU A 53 13.35 37.08 -1.68
N ALA A 54 12.68 38.06 -2.30
CA ALA A 54 13.27 38.90 -3.35
C ALA A 54 14.14 40.06 -2.83
N ASP A 55 14.11 40.33 -1.51
CA ASP A 55 14.80 41.47 -0.86
C ASP A 55 15.38 41.06 0.50
N ILE A 56 16.41 40.20 0.46
CA ILE A 56 17.10 39.70 1.65
C ILE A 56 18.06 40.78 2.17
N ASN A 57 17.86 41.22 3.42
CA ASN A 57 18.68 42.22 4.11
C ASN A 57 18.93 41.81 5.57
N GLU A 58 19.72 42.59 6.31
CA GLU A 58 20.12 42.29 7.69
C GLU A 58 18.91 42.11 8.65
N GLU A 59 17.79 42.81 8.41
CA GLU A 59 16.58 42.71 9.23
C GLU A 59 15.68 41.52 8.86
N SER A 60 15.72 41.07 7.59
CA SER A 60 14.85 39.99 7.08
C SER A 60 15.52 38.61 7.11
N CYS A 61 16.85 38.56 7.07
CA CYS A 61 17.66 37.34 6.93
C CYS A 61 17.33 36.26 7.98
N ASP A 62 17.38 36.59 9.27
CA ASP A 62 17.09 35.63 10.35
C ASP A 62 15.65 35.09 10.28
N SER A 63 14.70 35.95 9.94
CA SER A 63 13.29 35.57 9.86
C SER A 63 13.01 34.66 8.67
N LEU A 64 13.67 34.89 7.53
CA LEU A 64 13.57 34.05 6.35
C LEU A 64 14.29 32.71 6.55
N PHE A 65 15.41 32.71 7.29
CA PHE A 65 16.10 31.49 7.70
C PHE A 65 15.19 30.60 8.55
N ILE A 66 14.56 31.15 9.59
CA ILE A 66 13.60 30.41 10.42
C ILE A 66 12.41 29.92 9.60
N PHE A 67 11.91 30.73 8.66
CA PHE A 67 10.78 30.32 7.82
C PHE A 67 11.11 29.12 6.95
N ALA A 68 12.29 29.10 6.33
CA ALA A 68 12.70 27.98 5.51
C ALA A 68 12.98 26.71 6.34
N MET A 69 13.41 26.84 7.61
CA MET A 69 13.42 25.72 8.55
C MET A 69 12.00 25.21 8.88
N LEU A 70 11.04 26.12 9.09
CA LEU A 70 9.65 25.73 9.32
C LEU A 70 9.03 25.08 8.08
N SER A 71 9.42 25.49 6.87
CA SER A 71 9.03 24.78 5.64
C SER A 71 9.45 23.32 5.67
N CYS A 72 10.64 23.03 6.20
CA CYS A 72 11.13 21.67 6.38
C CYS A 72 10.25 20.85 7.29
N LEU A 73 10.01 21.37 8.48
CA LEU A 73 9.18 20.69 9.47
C LEU A 73 7.75 20.55 8.97
N HIS A 74 7.23 21.54 8.24
CA HIS A 74 5.91 21.47 7.63
C HIS A 74 5.82 20.37 6.57
N THR A 75 6.81 20.25 5.68
CA THR A 75 6.86 19.16 4.69
C THR A 75 6.86 17.81 5.37
N PHE A 76 7.71 17.61 6.38
CA PHE A 76 7.71 16.36 7.13
C PHE A 76 6.38 16.12 7.85
N ALA A 77 5.88 17.10 8.59
CA ALA A 77 4.61 17.05 9.32
C ALA A 77 3.38 16.80 8.43
N ALA A 78 3.41 17.23 7.17
CA ALA A 78 2.35 16.99 6.20
C ALA A 78 2.29 15.51 5.73
N GLY A 79 3.40 14.78 5.92
CA GLY A 79 3.54 13.38 5.54
C GLY A 79 3.96 13.18 4.08
N PRO A 80 4.34 11.93 3.72
CA PRO A 80 4.75 11.59 2.36
C PRO A 80 3.62 11.78 1.36
N GLN A 81 3.95 12.31 0.17
CA GLN A 81 3.02 12.53 -0.93
C GLN A 81 3.51 11.77 -2.17
N ALA A 82 2.58 11.18 -2.94
CA ALA A 82 2.91 10.44 -4.16
C ALA A 82 3.77 11.28 -5.12
N GLY A 83 4.85 10.69 -5.63
CA GLY A 83 5.78 11.35 -6.56
C GLY A 83 6.74 12.37 -5.94
N ASN A 84 6.65 12.65 -4.64
CA ASN A 84 7.56 13.55 -3.92
C ASN A 84 8.56 12.76 -3.06
N PHE A 85 9.82 12.67 -3.48
CA PHE A 85 10.88 11.95 -2.74
C PHE A 85 11.91 12.89 -2.12
N LEU A 86 11.48 14.09 -1.73
CA LEU A 86 12.28 15.20 -1.18
C LEU A 86 13.35 15.75 -2.14
N LEU A 87 14.36 14.95 -2.49
CA LEU A 87 15.50 15.36 -3.32
C LEU A 87 15.30 15.12 -4.82
N PHE A 88 14.34 14.26 -5.19
CA PHE A 88 13.92 14.06 -6.58
C PHE A 88 12.41 13.78 -6.66
N THR A 89 11.84 13.89 -7.86
CA THR A 89 10.39 13.78 -8.12
C THR A 89 10.15 13.02 -9.42
N ASP A 90 8.96 12.45 -9.60
CA ASP A 90 8.63 11.67 -10.81
C ASP A 90 8.13 12.51 -11.98
N ASP A 91 7.36 13.59 -11.76
CA ASP A 91 6.88 14.49 -12.84
C ASP A 91 6.36 15.86 -12.34
N THR A 92 6.31 16.10 -11.03
CA THR A 92 5.89 17.39 -10.46
C THR A 92 7.11 18.21 -10.06
N GLU A 93 7.16 19.48 -10.46
CA GLU A 93 8.03 20.45 -9.78
C GLU A 93 7.48 20.65 -8.37
N VAL A 94 8.12 20.02 -7.39
CA VAL A 94 7.83 20.31 -5.99
C VAL A 94 8.59 21.59 -5.63
N GLU A 95 7.91 22.59 -5.07
CA GLU A 95 8.51 23.88 -4.65
C GLU A 95 9.52 23.73 -3.50
N TRP A 96 9.56 22.58 -2.84
CA TRP A 96 10.33 22.32 -1.63
C TRP A 96 11.87 22.43 -1.76
N PRO A 97 12.52 21.94 -2.83
CA PRO A 97 13.94 22.20 -3.05
C PRO A 97 14.24 23.69 -3.22
N ILE A 98 13.27 24.53 -3.61
CA ILE A 98 13.40 26.00 -3.68
C ILE A 98 13.52 26.59 -2.26
N PHE A 99 12.84 26.02 -1.26
CA PHE A 99 12.94 26.45 0.15
C PHE A 99 14.23 25.96 0.83
N PHE A 100 14.71 24.75 0.54
CA PHE A 100 16.03 24.27 1.01
C PHE A 100 17.19 25.08 0.40
N ARG A 101 17.09 25.43 -0.89
CA ARG A 101 18.01 26.35 -1.57
C ARG A 101 17.96 27.74 -0.95
N GLY A 102 16.78 28.22 -0.55
CA GLY A 102 16.58 29.44 0.20
C GLY A 102 17.41 29.51 1.49
N LEU A 103 17.56 28.42 2.24
CA LEU A 103 18.41 28.37 3.44
C LEU A 103 19.89 28.55 3.14
N ARG A 104 20.40 27.94 2.07
CA ARG A 104 21.79 28.10 1.64
C ARG A 104 22.06 29.50 1.12
N SER A 105 21.17 30.04 0.28
CA SER A 105 21.26 31.43 -0.21
C SER A 105 21.14 32.45 0.92
N VAL A 106 20.27 32.22 1.91
CA VAL A 106 20.14 33.06 3.11
C VAL A 106 21.38 32.93 4.01
N SER A 107 21.94 31.73 4.17
CA SER A 107 23.16 31.49 4.94
C SER A 107 24.41 32.11 4.28
N GLU A 108 24.53 32.00 2.95
CA GLU A 108 25.61 32.61 2.16
C GLU A 108 25.47 34.13 2.14
N ALA A 109 24.26 34.67 2.02
CA ALA A 109 23.98 36.10 2.14
C ALA A 109 24.29 36.62 3.56
N ALA A 110 23.92 35.89 4.62
CA ALA A 110 24.24 36.23 6.01
C ALA A 110 25.76 36.29 6.24
N ALA A 111 26.51 35.30 5.70
CA ALA A 111 27.96 35.26 5.78
C ALA A 111 28.61 36.45 5.04
N HIS A 112 28.08 36.82 3.87
CA HIS A 112 28.53 38.01 3.13
C HIS A 112 28.21 39.33 3.84
N LEU A 113 27.15 39.37 4.65
CA LEU A 113 26.78 40.51 5.49
C LEU A 113 27.56 40.58 6.82
N GLY A 114 28.50 39.65 7.07
CA GLY A 114 29.31 39.63 8.29
C GLY A 114 28.54 39.22 9.55
N VAL A 115 27.33 38.68 9.39
CA VAL A 115 26.51 38.16 10.48
C VAL A 115 27.08 36.78 10.84
N SER A 116 27.52 36.58 12.09
CA SER A 116 27.98 35.27 12.57
C SER A 116 26.91 34.22 12.28
N GLU A 117 27.31 33.00 11.87
CA GLU A 117 26.40 31.87 11.60
C GLU A 117 25.17 31.91 12.53
N PRO A 118 23.96 31.59 12.03
CA PRO A 118 22.73 31.53 12.83
C PRO A 118 22.72 30.35 13.84
N SER A 119 23.87 30.06 14.43
CA SER A 119 24.16 29.20 15.59
C SER A 119 23.20 29.40 16.77
N ARG A 120 22.68 30.61 17.00
CA ARG A 120 21.66 30.86 18.04
C ARG A 120 20.25 30.38 17.64
N SER A 121 19.95 30.32 16.35
CA SER A 121 18.64 29.92 15.78
C SER A 121 18.47 28.41 15.68
N LEU A 122 19.59 27.67 15.63
CA LEU A 122 19.62 26.20 15.62
C LEU A 122 19.32 25.58 16.99
N SER A 123 19.30 26.35 18.08
CA SER A 123 18.96 25.90 19.45
C SER A 123 17.63 25.12 19.53
N PHE A 124 16.67 25.46 18.68
CA PHE A 124 15.41 24.72 18.56
C PHE A 124 15.60 23.33 17.91
N MET A 125 16.50 23.18 16.92
CA MET A 125 16.88 21.86 16.39
C MET A 125 17.64 21.03 17.43
N TYR A 126 18.49 21.66 18.25
CA TYR A 126 19.10 21.00 19.41
C TYR A 126 18.04 20.51 20.42
N SER A 127 16.85 21.12 20.45
CA SER A 127 15.72 20.69 21.28
C SER A 127 14.93 19.53 20.67
N ILE A 128 14.82 19.47 19.33
CA ILE A 128 14.36 18.27 18.59
C ILE A 128 15.40 17.13 18.73
N ALA A 129 16.69 17.46 18.87
CA ALA A 129 17.78 16.52 19.16
C ALA A 129 17.78 15.94 20.57
N LYS A 130 16.92 16.43 21.45
CA LYS A 130 16.64 15.77 22.75
C LYS A 130 15.54 14.71 22.66
N ILE A 131 14.93 14.50 21.49
CA ILE A 131 14.07 13.33 21.27
C ILE A 131 15.00 12.12 21.34
N ASP A 132 14.83 11.29 22.37
CA ASP A 132 15.48 9.98 22.46
C ASP A 132 15.16 9.25 21.16
N LEU A 133 16.19 9.00 20.34
CA LEU A 133 16.07 8.02 19.27
C LEU A 133 15.64 6.73 19.96
N ASP A 134 14.52 6.14 19.55
CA ASP A 134 14.14 4.79 19.97
C ASP A 134 15.40 3.94 19.93
N ARG A 135 15.78 3.31 21.06
CA ARG A 135 17.06 2.61 21.21
C ARG A 135 17.37 1.87 19.92
N PRO A 136 18.35 2.34 19.09
CA PRO A 136 18.63 1.67 17.85
C PRO A 136 18.93 0.22 18.20
N GLN A 137 18.30 -0.71 17.47
CA GLN A 137 18.68 -2.11 17.54
C GLN A 137 20.20 -2.12 17.33
N GLU A 138 20.98 -2.55 18.33
CA GLU A 138 22.44 -2.44 18.31
C GLU A 138 22.97 -3.11 17.03
N LEU A 139 23.28 -2.30 16.03
CA LEU A 139 24.00 -2.77 14.85
C LEU A 139 25.48 -2.74 15.23
N PRO A 140 26.19 -3.88 15.19
CA PRO A 140 27.61 -3.89 15.45
C PRO A 140 28.31 -2.85 14.55
N GLU A 141 29.23 -2.06 15.11
CA GLU A 141 29.99 -1.03 14.38
C GLU A 141 30.62 -1.61 13.09
N THR A 142 31.04 -2.87 13.16
CA THR A 142 31.61 -3.64 12.04
C THR A 142 30.67 -3.83 10.85
N SER A 143 29.35 -3.74 11.04
CA SER A 143 28.36 -4.01 9.99
C SER A 143 28.12 -2.78 9.11
N TRP A 144 27.92 -1.61 9.70
CA TRP A 144 27.63 -0.38 8.94
C TRP A 144 28.91 0.29 8.43
N SER A 145 30.02 0.22 9.17
CA SER A 145 31.32 0.76 8.74
C SER A 145 31.81 0.06 7.46
N ARG A 146 31.70 -1.27 7.44
CA ARG A 146 32.04 -2.08 6.26
C ARG A 146 31.16 -1.77 5.05
N ALA A 147 29.85 -1.61 5.25
CA ALA A 147 28.95 -1.26 4.15
C ALA A 147 29.27 0.13 3.54
N LEU A 148 29.66 1.10 4.36
CA LEU A 148 30.09 2.42 3.89
C LEU A 148 31.47 2.40 3.24
N ASP A 149 32.39 1.56 3.73
CA ASP A 149 33.70 1.34 3.12
C ASP A 149 33.57 0.65 1.76
N ASP A 150 32.68 -0.35 1.65
CA ASP A 150 32.35 -1.01 0.38
C ASP A 150 31.73 -0.02 -0.62
N LEU A 151 30.84 0.88 -0.16
CA LEU A 151 30.30 1.95 -0.99
C LEU A 151 31.40 2.94 -1.42
N ARG A 152 32.31 3.30 -0.51
CA ARG A 152 33.44 4.20 -0.81
C ARG A 152 34.38 3.59 -1.85
N GLN A 153 34.72 2.32 -1.68
CA GLN A 153 35.59 1.58 -2.58
C GLN A 153 34.91 1.41 -3.95
N GLY A 154 33.61 1.07 -3.95
CA GLY A 154 32.78 1.04 -5.16
C GLY A 154 32.85 2.35 -5.94
N LEU A 155 32.69 3.51 -5.29
CA LEU A 155 32.81 4.82 -5.97
C LEU A 155 34.18 5.04 -6.62
N VAL A 156 35.27 4.64 -5.94
CA VAL A 156 36.65 4.79 -6.42
C VAL A 156 36.96 3.86 -7.59
N ASP A 157 36.44 2.64 -7.57
CA ASP A 157 36.68 1.65 -8.63
C ASP A 157 35.84 1.90 -9.88
N THR A 158 34.70 2.57 -9.70
CA THR A 158 33.70 2.83 -10.74
C THR A 158 33.96 4.09 -11.56
N LEU A 159 34.15 5.20 -10.85
CA LEU A 159 34.03 6.51 -11.46
C LEU A 159 35.40 6.85 -12.02
N GLU A 160 35.67 6.61 -13.29
CA GLU A 160 36.96 6.96 -13.89
C GLU A 160 37.21 8.49 -13.87
N ASP A 161 36.15 9.30 -13.89
CA ASP A 161 36.20 10.76 -13.89
C ASP A 161 36.40 11.34 -12.47
N GLU A 162 37.55 12.01 -12.28
CA GLU A 162 37.89 12.72 -11.05
C GLU A 162 36.87 13.82 -10.69
N LYS A 163 36.20 14.42 -11.69
CA LYS A 163 35.17 15.44 -11.45
C LYS A 163 33.89 14.84 -10.86
N GLU A 164 33.45 13.67 -11.32
CA GLU A 164 32.31 12.96 -10.72
C GLU A 164 32.64 12.50 -9.29
N ARG A 165 33.87 12.03 -9.01
CA ARG A 165 34.28 11.67 -7.64
C ARG A 165 34.17 12.85 -6.67
N ARG A 166 34.50 14.07 -7.12
CA ARG A 166 34.40 15.30 -6.31
C ARG A 166 32.95 15.65 -5.94
N ILE A 167 31.95 15.12 -6.65
CA ILE A 167 30.52 15.31 -6.33
C ILE A 167 30.09 14.37 -5.19
N TYR A 168 30.42 13.07 -5.26
CA TYR A 168 29.95 12.08 -4.28
C TYR A 168 30.80 11.99 -3.01
N ALA A 169 32.11 12.22 -3.09
CA ALA A 169 33.01 12.02 -1.94
C ALA A 169 32.65 12.88 -0.71
N PRO A 170 32.32 14.18 -0.84
CA PRO A 170 31.90 14.98 0.30
C PRO A 170 30.57 14.51 0.90
N ALA A 171 29.62 14.10 0.06
CA ALA A 171 28.32 13.59 0.50
C ALA A 171 28.45 12.27 1.26
N LEU A 172 29.31 11.36 0.78
CA LEU A 172 29.60 10.09 1.46
C LEU A 172 30.36 10.30 2.77
N GLN A 173 31.33 11.22 2.82
CA GLN A 173 32.07 11.53 4.04
C GLN A 173 31.13 12.04 5.14
N ARG A 174 30.21 12.95 4.78
CA ARG A 174 29.19 13.46 5.71
C ARG A 174 28.21 12.36 6.14
N LEU A 175 27.81 11.50 5.21
CA LEU A 175 26.94 10.37 5.50
C LEU A 175 27.58 9.43 6.52
N ALA A 176 28.86 9.11 6.34
CA ALA A 176 29.62 8.30 7.29
C ALA A 176 29.72 8.95 8.68
N GLY A 177 29.88 10.28 8.73
CA GLY A 177 29.77 11.04 9.97
C GLY A 177 28.43 10.84 10.67
N CYS A 178 27.32 10.89 9.92
CA CYS A 178 25.98 10.67 10.47
C CYS A 178 25.80 9.25 11.03
N PHE A 179 26.30 8.22 10.34
CA PHE A 179 26.26 6.83 10.83
C PHE A 179 27.05 6.66 12.13
N LEU A 180 28.23 7.29 12.24
CA LEU A 180 29.01 7.26 13.48
C LEU A 180 28.28 7.93 14.65
N VAL A 181 27.54 9.00 14.38
CA VAL A 181 26.78 9.73 15.42
C VAL A 181 25.53 8.94 15.84
N VAL A 182 24.83 8.29 14.90
CA VAL A 182 23.59 7.53 15.14
C VAL A 182 23.87 6.14 15.75
N PHE A 183 24.90 5.44 15.27
CA PHE A 183 25.18 4.04 15.64
C PHE A 183 26.48 3.85 16.45
N GLY A 184 27.20 4.92 16.80
CA GLY A 184 28.43 4.85 17.58
C GLY A 184 28.20 4.73 19.10
N ASP A 185 29.20 4.20 19.80
CA ASP A 185 29.07 3.78 21.21
C ASP A 185 28.99 4.92 22.24
N SER A 186 29.41 6.15 21.92
CA SER A 186 29.49 7.23 22.92
C SER A 186 28.12 7.86 23.24
N GLU A 187 27.81 8.06 24.53
CA GLU A 187 26.58 8.74 24.99
C GLU A 187 26.51 10.21 24.53
N THR A 188 27.66 10.83 24.31
CA THR A 188 27.83 12.19 23.76
C THR A 188 27.46 12.29 22.28
N THR A 189 27.69 11.25 21.48
CA THR A 189 27.33 11.25 20.04
C THR A 189 25.83 11.06 19.84
N ARG A 190 25.16 10.24 20.64
CA ARG A 190 23.73 9.94 20.47
C ARG A 190 22.79 11.14 20.68
N LYS A 191 23.14 12.06 21.59
CA LYS A 191 22.38 13.32 21.83
C LYS A 191 22.52 14.36 20.70
N ALA A 192 23.47 14.13 19.78
CA ALA A 192 23.71 14.95 18.60
C ALA A 192 23.12 14.35 17.31
N ALA A 193 22.56 13.15 17.36
CA ALA A 193 22.27 12.35 16.17
C ALA A 193 21.20 12.94 15.24
N SER A 194 20.12 13.53 15.74
CA SER A 194 19.03 13.99 14.87
C SER A 194 19.39 15.22 14.03
N HIS A 195 20.18 16.17 14.58
CA HIS A 195 20.58 17.36 13.84
C HIS A 195 21.59 17.02 12.75
N GLU A 196 22.49 16.07 13.00
CA GLU A 196 23.46 15.58 12.01
C GLU A 196 22.77 14.86 10.84
N VAL A 197 21.73 14.07 11.11
CA VAL A 197 20.94 13.43 10.03
C VAL A 197 20.28 14.48 9.14
N PHE A 198 19.65 15.51 9.71
CA PHE A 198 19.11 16.61 8.90
C PHE A 198 20.21 17.48 8.25
N ALA A 199 21.37 17.63 8.89
CA ALA A 199 22.55 18.30 8.34
C ALA A 199 23.00 17.70 7.02
N TRP A 200 22.88 16.38 6.88
CA TRP A 200 23.18 15.73 5.61
C TRP A 200 22.35 16.31 4.45
N LEU A 201 21.02 16.46 4.62
CA LEU A 201 20.14 17.07 3.60
C LEU A 201 20.51 18.52 3.27
N TYR A 202 20.95 19.31 4.26
CA TYR A 202 21.36 20.71 4.05
C TYR A 202 22.64 20.84 3.23
N HIS A 203 23.49 19.81 3.24
CA HIS A 203 24.83 19.87 2.66
C HIS A 203 25.00 19.00 1.41
N VAL A 204 23.90 18.41 0.90
CA VAL A 204 23.88 17.79 -0.42
C VAL A 204 24.18 18.86 -1.48
N SER A 205 25.22 18.66 -2.28
CA SER A 205 25.61 19.59 -3.36
C SER A 205 24.54 19.66 -4.46
N ASP A 206 24.44 20.79 -5.16
CA ASP A 206 23.52 20.96 -6.29
C ASP A 206 23.79 19.94 -7.40
N ASP A 207 25.06 19.61 -7.65
CA ASP A 207 25.45 18.59 -8.63
C ASP A 207 24.89 17.21 -8.25
N LEU A 208 24.94 16.85 -6.97
CA LEU A 208 24.35 15.60 -6.47
C LEU A 208 22.82 15.62 -6.58
N VAL A 209 22.16 16.75 -6.32
CA VAL A 209 20.70 16.90 -6.54
C VAL A 209 20.35 16.76 -8.02
N VAL A 210 21.15 17.33 -8.93
CA VAL A 210 20.97 17.15 -10.37
C VAL A 210 21.10 15.67 -10.75
N ARG A 211 22.05 14.95 -10.16
CA ARG A 211 22.21 13.51 -10.38
C ARG A 211 21.05 12.70 -9.79
N LEU A 212 20.52 13.06 -8.63
CA LEU A 212 19.32 12.44 -8.05
C LEU A 212 18.08 12.66 -8.91
N ARG A 213 17.88 13.88 -9.43
CA ARG A 213 16.79 14.20 -10.37
C ARG A 213 16.94 13.50 -11.70
N ALA A 214 18.17 13.33 -12.17
CA ALA A 214 18.50 12.51 -13.32
C ALA A 214 18.45 11.00 -13.03
N LYS A 215 18.02 10.59 -11.82
CA LYS A 215 17.88 9.19 -11.40
C LYS A 215 19.18 8.40 -11.57
N ASN A 216 20.32 9.04 -11.30
CA ASN A 216 21.64 8.44 -11.40
C ASN A 216 21.83 7.37 -10.32
N ASP A 217 22.26 6.17 -10.73
CA ASP A 217 22.41 4.99 -9.87
C ASP A 217 23.27 5.23 -8.62
N VAL A 218 24.38 5.96 -8.79
CA VAL A 218 25.33 6.23 -7.72
C VAL A 218 24.74 7.23 -6.72
N ALA A 219 24.07 8.27 -7.23
CA ALA A 219 23.37 9.24 -6.42
C ALA A 219 22.23 8.59 -5.61
N LEU A 220 21.44 7.74 -6.26
CA LEU A 220 20.32 7.00 -5.67
C LEU A 220 20.78 6.00 -4.61
N ALA A 221 21.87 5.29 -4.86
CA ALA A 221 22.50 4.41 -3.87
C ALA A 221 22.91 5.19 -2.61
N LEU A 222 23.59 6.32 -2.79
CA LEU A 222 24.00 7.17 -1.67
C LEU A 222 22.80 7.72 -0.89
N TYR A 223 21.71 8.07 -1.59
CA TYR A 223 20.47 8.51 -0.95
C TYR A 223 19.76 7.39 -0.18
N ALA A 224 19.82 6.13 -0.63
CA ALA A 224 19.28 4.99 0.10
C ALA A 224 19.91 4.81 1.49
N TYR A 225 21.23 4.99 1.61
CA TYR A 225 21.92 4.94 2.90
C TYR A 225 21.51 6.10 3.82
N PHE A 226 21.21 7.28 3.27
CA PHE A 226 20.62 8.38 4.05
C PHE A 226 19.24 7.99 4.61
N VAL A 227 18.41 7.32 3.82
CA VAL A 227 17.07 6.92 4.27
C VAL A 227 17.11 5.89 5.41
N VAL A 228 18.16 5.06 5.50
CA VAL A 228 18.42 4.18 6.66
C VAL A 228 18.63 5.00 7.94
N LEU A 229 19.33 6.13 7.87
CA LEU A 229 19.47 7.04 9.01
C LEU A 229 18.12 7.67 9.39
N LEU A 230 17.33 8.07 8.38
CA LEU A 230 16.00 8.61 8.59
C LEU A 230 15.05 7.61 9.26
N LYS A 231 15.20 6.31 8.95
CA LYS A 231 14.43 5.22 9.57
C LYS A 231 14.63 5.16 11.09
N GLN A 232 15.83 5.43 11.59
CA GLN A 232 16.10 5.47 13.04
C GLN A 232 15.37 6.62 13.74
N MET A 233 14.89 7.61 12.97
CA MET A 233 14.13 8.73 13.49
C MET A 233 12.61 8.54 13.35
N SER A 234 12.14 7.32 13.06
CA SER A 234 10.70 7.02 12.90
C SER A 234 9.87 7.27 14.16
N GLY A 235 10.50 7.36 15.33
CA GLY A 235 9.86 7.78 16.58
C GLY A 235 9.45 9.26 16.60
N VAL A 236 10.02 10.09 15.72
CA VAL A 236 9.59 11.47 15.50
C VAL A 236 8.31 11.45 14.66
N TRP A 237 7.21 11.95 15.20
CA TRP A 237 5.89 11.88 14.54
C TRP A 237 5.87 12.43 13.12
N MET A 238 6.61 13.51 12.85
CA MET A 238 6.70 14.15 11.54
C MET A 238 7.41 13.27 10.50
N LEU A 239 8.25 12.33 10.92
CA LEU A 239 9.02 11.47 10.02
C LEU A 239 8.31 10.14 9.74
N LYS A 240 7.16 9.90 10.37
CA LYS A 240 6.41 8.66 10.21
C LYS A 240 6.00 8.45 8.75
N GLY A 241 6.42 7.32 8.15
CA GLY A 241 6.10 6.93 6.78
C GLY A 241 7.02 7.52 5.70
N TRP A 242 7.88 8.48 6.04
CA TRP A 242 8.86 9.04 5.09
C TRP A 242 9.92 8.02 4.66
N PRO A 243 10.57 7.25 5.56
CA PRO A 243 11.59 6.30 5.15
C PRO A 243 11.11 5.28 4.12
N GLU A 244 9.93 4.69 4.31
CA GLU A 244 9.34 3.72 3.38
C GLU A 244 9.04 4.36 2.02
N HIS A 245 8.48 5.57 2.04
CA HIS A 245 8.14 6.33 0.83
C HIS A 245 9.37 6.72 0.01
N LEU A 246 10.42 7.21 0.66
CA LEU A 246 11.67 7.58 0.00
C LEU A 246 12.39 6.37 -0.61
N MET A 247 12.44 5.25 0.12
CA MET A 247 13.02 4.02 -0.39
C MET A 247 12.26 3.48 -1.60
N SER A 248 10.92 3.59 -1.58
CA SER A 248 10.09 3.22 -2.72
C SER A 248 10.48 4.02 -3.96
N GLY A 249 10.61 5.35 -3.85
CA GLY A 249 11.01 6.20 -4.96
C GLY A 249 12.40 5.90 -5.48
N ILE A 250 13.37 5.65 -4.59
CA ILE A 250 14.75 5.33 -4.98
C ILE A 250 14.76 4.06 -5.83
N TYR A 251 14.01 3.05 -5.39
CA TYR A 251 13.91 1.79 -6.11
C TYR A 251 13.21 1.97 -7.47
N CYS A 252 12.16 2.81 -7.58
CA CYS A 252 11.54 3.17 -8.87
C CYS A 252 12.53 3.77 -9.86
N ALA A 253 13.50 4.52 -9.36
CA ALA A 253 14.39 5.33 -10.17
C ALA A 253 15.60 4.54 -10.73
N LEU A 254 15.91 3.36 -10.18
CA LEU A 254 17.06 2.54 -10.60
C LEU A 254 16.74 1.70 -11.88
N PRO A 255 17.65 1.59 -12.87
CA PRO A 255 17.42 0.85 -14.11
C PRO A 255 17.24 -0.67 -13.89
N GLN A 256 16.11 -1.23 -14.36
CA GLN A 256 15.79 -2.66 -14.18
C GLN A 256 16.63 -3.64 -15.03
N SER A 257 17.34 -3.18 -16.08
CA SER A 257 17.99 -4.03 -17.10
C SER A 257 19.33 -4.66 -16.69
N ARG A 258 19.86 -4.39 -15.48
CA ARG A 258 21.05 -5.08 -14.93
C ARG A 258 20.71 -6.12 -13.84
N LEU A 259 19.42 -6.46 -13.68
CA LEU A 259 18.91 -7.38 -12.65
C LEU A 259 18.85 -8.85 -13.09
N LEU A 260 19.06 -9.16 -14.38
CA LEU A 260 18.98 -10.51 -14.94
C LEU A 260 20.18 -10.77 -15.87
N HIS A 261 21.12 -11.60 -15.40
CA HIS A 261 22.32 -12.09 -16.09
C HIS A 261 23.43 -11.08 -16.46
N THR A 262 24.60 -11.21 -15.82
CA THR A 262 25.89 -11.48 -16.51
C THR A 262 27.02 -11.71 -15.49
N THR A 263 27.75 -12.79 -15.71
CA THR A 263 29.04 -13.12 -15.10
C THR A 263 30.13 -12.17 -15.60
N ARG A 264 30.44 -11.09 -14.87
CA ARG A 264 31.77 -10.42 -14.79
C ARG A 264 31.74 -9.34 -13.69
N PRO A 265 32.80 -9.19 -12.88
CA PRO A 265 32.80 -8.31 -11.71
C PRO A 265 33.19 -6.90 -12.13
N VAL A 266 32.22 -6.06 -12.48
CA VAL A 266 32.36 -4.60 -12.39
C VAL A 266 31.06 -4.08 -11.75
N ASN A 267 30.82 -4.50 -10.51
CA ASN A 267 29.66 -4.13 -9.71
C ASN A 267 30.01 -2.92 -8.86
N ILE A 268 29.78 -1.77 -9.46
CA ILE A 268 29.91 -0.40 -8.95
C ILE A 268 29.04 -0.17 -7.69
N VAL A 269 27.91 -0.85 -7.65
CA VAL A 269 26.97 -0.89 -6.53
C VAL A 269 26.61 -2.35 -6.43
N ASN A 270 26.96 -2.99 -5.32
CA ASN A 270 26.46 -4.33 -5.06
C ASN A 270 24.94 -4.20 -4.87
N MET A 271 24.18 -4.37 -5.95
CA MET A 271 22.72 -4.30 -5.97
C MET A 271 22.11 -5.30 -4.98
N GLU A 272 22.84 -6.37 -4.68
CA GLU A 272 22.57 -7.34 -3.62
C GLU A 272 22.74 -6.72 -2.23
N ALA A 273 23.75 -5.87 -1.99
CA ALA A 273 23.91 -5.14 -0.73
C ALA A 273 22.83 -4.06 -0.51
N ILE A 274 22.39 -3.36 -1.57
CA ILE A 274 21.23 -2.45 -1.48
C ILE A 274 19.94 -3.25 -1.23
N LYS A 275 19.73 -4.35 -1.96
CA LYS A 275 18.58 -5.26 -1.73
C LYS A 275 18.61 -5.88 -0.34
N ASN A 276 19.78 -6.25 0.19
CA ASN A 276 19.94 -6.78 1.53
C ASN A 276 19.68 -5.67 2.56
N THR A 277 20.22 -4.46 2.37
CA THR A 277 19.91 -3.30 3.21
C THR A 277 18.41 -2.97 3.20
N ILE A 278 17.73 -3.09 2.06
CA ILE A 278 16.28 -2.92 1.91
C ILE A 278 15.50 -4.07 2.57
N ALA A 279 15.89 -5.31 2.35
CA ALA A 279 15.23 -6.49 2.90
C ALA A 279 15.42 -6.59 4.43
N GLU A 280 16.59 -6.21 4.93
CA GLU A 280 16.99 -6.22 6.34
C GLU A 280 16.35 -5.06 7.12
N ASN A 281 16.17 -3.87 6.51
CA ASN A 281 15.65 -2.68 7.22
C ASN A 281 14.17 -2.34 6.91
N PHE A 282 13.60 -2.79 5.78
CA PHE A 282 12.27 -2.37 5.30
C PHE A 282 11.31 -3.54 4.95
N GLY A 283 11.80 -4.78 4.88
CA GLY A 283 10.99 -5.96 4.54
C GLY A 283 10.70 -6.09 3.03
N GLY A 284 10.68 -7.32 2.53
CA GLY A 284 10.80 -7.67 1.10
C GLY A 284 9.67 -7.27 0.12
N ASN A 285 8.78 -6.33 0.45
CA ASN A 285 7.61 -5.97 -0.37
C ASN A 285 7.72 -4.66 -1.18
N ALA A 286 8.80 -3.88 -1.07
CA ALA A 286 8.92 -2.59 -1.80
C ALA A 286 9.25 -2.73 -3.31
N ALA A 287 9.76 -3.89 -3.72
CA ALA A 287 10.27 -4.16 -5.07
C ALA A 287 9.19 -4.46 -6.12
N ALA A 288 7.92 -4.53 -5.74
CA ALA A 288 6.85 -5.04 -6.61
C ALA A 288 5.89 -3.96 -7.14
N SER A 289 5.93 -2.72 -6.64
CA SER A 289 4.97 -1.65 -6.99
C SER A 289 5.35 -0.76 -8.20
N LEU A 290 6.09 -1.26 -9.20
CA LEU A 290 7.04 -0.44 -9.98
C LEU A 290 6.93 -0.49 -11.52
N GLY A 291 5.74 -0.68 -12.08
CA GLY A 291 5.60 -0.80 -13.54
C GLY A 291 4.35 -0.14 -14.11
N SER A 292 4.55 0.86 -14.97
CA SER A 292 3.59 1.44 -15.91
C SER A 292 2.38 2.20 -15.35
N HIS A 293 1.81 3.05 -16.20
CA HIS A 293 0.53 3.75 -16.04
C HIS A 293 -0.39 3.14 -14.98
N GLN A 294 -0.64 3.86 -13.89
CA GLN A 294 -1.47 3.38 -12.79
C GLN A 294 -2.94 3.50 -13.19
N PHE A 295 -3.56 2.34 -13.47
CA PHE A 295 -4.98 2.25 -13.81
C PHE A 295 -5.85 2.98 -12.77
N SER A 296 -6.71 3.88 -13.25
CA SER A 296 -7.75 4.52 -12.44
C SER A 296 -9.15 3.98 -12.79
N LEU A 297 -10.11 4.13 -11.90
CA LEU A 297 -11.49 3.66 -12.14
C LEU A 297 -12.16 4.35 -13.34
N ASP A 298 -11.71 5.55 -13.72
CA ASP A 298 -12.20 6.27 -14.90
C ASP A 298 -11.72 5.67 -16.23
N GLU A 299 -10.75 4.77 -16.17
CA GLU A 299 -10.25 4.02 -17.33
C GLU A 299 -10.88 2.64 -17.45
N CYS A 300 -11.83 2.32 -16.56
CA CYS A 300 -12.70 1.19 -16.74
C CYS A 300 -13.39 1.31 -18.11
N PRO A 301 -13.22 0.33 -19.01
CA PRO A 301 -13.78 0.40 -20.35
C PRO A 301 -15.30 0.32 -20.30
N ASP A 302 -15.96 0.69 -21.39
CA ASP A 302 -17.40 0.49 -21.54
C ASP A 302 -17.76 -1.01 -21.44
N LEU A 303 -18.75 -1.31 -20.61
CA LEU A 303 -19.20 -2.66 -20.29
C LEU A 303 -20.58 -2.96 -20.88
N THR A 304 -20.97 -2.24 -21.93
CA THR A 304 -22.22 -2.50 -22.65
C THR A 304 -22.32 -3.98 -23.02
N SER A 305 -23.52 -4.54 -22.83
CA SER A 305 -23.85 -5.96 -23.06
C SER A 305 -23.17 -6.99 -22.14
N LYS A 306 -22.33 -6.57 -21.19
CA LYS A 306 -21.69 -7.49 -20.24
C LYS A 306 -22.56 -7.73 -19.01
N VAL A 307 -22.44 -8.93 -18.44
CA VAL A 307 -23.12 -9.35 -17.21
C VAL A 307 -22.10 -9.62 -16.12
N ALA A 308 -22.35 -9.11 -14.91
CA ALA A 308 -21.46 -9.29 -13.77
C ALA A 308 -22.19 -9.85 -12.54
N VAL A 309 -21.45 -10.55 -11.67
CA VAL A 309 -21.87 -10.95 -10.32
C VAL A 309 -20.87 -10.37 -9.32
N VAL A 310 -21.37 -9.70 -8.28
CA VAL A 310 -20.56 -9.14 -7.19
C VAL A 310 -21.07 -9.65 -5.84
N THR A 311 -20.26 -10.49 -5.18
CA THR A 311 -20.52 -10.88 -3.79
C THR A 311 -20.10 -9.75 -2.84
N GLY A 312 -20.95 -9.41 -1.86
CA GLY A 312 -20.77 -8.23 -1.00
C GLY A 312 -20.86 -6.92 -1.76
N GLY A 313 -21.57 -6.88 -2.89
CA GLY A 313 -21.59 -5.73 -3.82
C GLY A 313 -22.35 -4.49 -3.33
N SER A 314 -22.87 -4.50 -2.10
CA SER A 314 -23.68 -3.40 -1.53
C SER A 314 -22.93 -2.56 -0.49
N GLU A 315 -21.72 -2.93 -0.09
CA GLU A 315 -20.94 -2.18 0.90
C GLU A 315 -19.44 -2.19 0.62
N GLY A 316 -18.73 -1.18 1.16
CA GLY A 316 -17.28 -1.07 1.09
C GLY A 316 -16.72 -1.22 -0.33
N ILE A 317 -15.67 -2.03 -0.47
CA ILE A 317 -15.01 -2.27 -1.77
C ILE A 317 -15.99 -2.83 -2.81
N GLY A 318 -16.89 -3.73 -2.39
CA GLY A 318 -17.90 -4.32 -3.28
C GLY A 318 -18.86 -3.27 -3.83
N TYR A 319 -19.28 -2.29 -3.01
CA TYR A 319 -20.05 -1.14 -3.48
C TYR A 319 -19.27 -0.30 -4.49
N GLY A 320 -17.99 -0.01 -4.20
CA GLY A 320 -17.11 0.73 -5.12
C GLY A 320 -16.98 0.05 -6.49
N VAL A 321 -16.86 -1.28 -6.50
CA VAL A 321 -16.89 -2.10 -7.72
C VAL A 321 -18.26 -1.98 -8.41
N THR A 322 -19.36 -2.27 -7.71
CA THR A 322 -20.72 -2.21 -8.27
C THR A 322 -21.02 -0.87 -8.93
N HIS A 323 -20.72 0.22 -8.24
CA HIS A 323 -20.92 1.56 -8.74
C HIS A 323 -20.07 1.83 -9.99
N THR A 324 -18.79 1.45 -9.98
CA THR A 324 -17.90 1.62 -11.15
C THR A 324 -18.41 0.86 -12.37
N LEU A 325 -18.89 -0.38 -12.20
CA LEU A 325 -19.42 -1.18 -13.33
C LEU A 325 -20.69 -0.54 -13.91
N LEU A 326 -21.58 -0.01 -13.06
CA LEU A 326 -22.80 0.70 -13.48
C LEU A 326 -22.49 2.05 -14.15
N LYS A 327 -21.52 2.80 -13.61
CA LYS A 327 -21.00 4.02 -14.22
C LYS A 327 -20.56 3.75 -15.66
N ASN A 328 -19.90 2.61 -15.89
CA ASN A 328 -19.40 2.16 -17.19
C ASN A 328 -20.36 1.22 -17.95
N ASN A 329 -21.67 1.41 -17.77
CA ASN A 329 -22.74 0.85 -18.61
C ASN A 329 -22.85 -0.70 -18.63
N ILE A 330 -22.44 -1.40 -17.57
CA ILE A 330 -22.75 -2.83 -17.41
C ILE A 330 -24.24 -3.08 -17.69
N ALA A 331 -24.56 -4.13 -18.44
CA ALA A 331 -25.93 -4.38 -18.87
C ALA A 331 -26.79 -4.98 -17.75
N LYS A 332 -26.20 -5.87 -16.95
CA LYS A 332 -26.86 -6.51 -15.80
C LYS A 332 -25.84 -6.84 -14.72
N LEU A 333 -26.19 -6.58 -13.47
CA LEU A 333 -25.31 -6.82 -12.32
C LEU A 333 -26.07 -7.53 -11.20
N TYR A 334 -25.61 -8.72 -10.81
CA TYR A 334 -26.17 -9.45 -9.67
C TYR A 334 -25.40 -9.11 -8.39
N ILE A 335 -26.11 -8.67 -7.35
CA ILE A 335 -25.54 -8.38 -6.03
C ILE A 335 -25.89 -9.52 -5.08
N LEU A 336 -24.88 -10.17 -4.51
CA LEU A 336 -25.07 -11.22 -3.50
C LEU A 336 -24.65 -10.67 -2.14
N SER A 337 -25.62 -10.34 -1.30
CA SER A 337 -25.39 -9.72 0.01
C SER A 337 -26.41 -10.21 1.03
N VAL A 338 -26.09 -10.13 2.32
CA VAL A 338 -26.94 -10.69 3.40
C VAL A 338 -28.09 -9.77 3.83
N SER A 339 -27.90 -8.45 3.80
CA SER A 339 -28.84 -7.47 4.37
C SER A 339 -29.60 -6.73 3.28
N LYS A 340 -30.93 -6.81 3.32
CA LYS A 340 -31.81 -6.08 2.40
C LYS A 340 -31.63 -4.57 2.54
N ASP A 341 -31.63 -4.06 3.77
CA ASP A 341 -31.58 -2.62 4.04
C ASP A 341 -30.29 -1.98 3.51
N VAL A 342 -29.16 -2.69 3.63
CA VAL A 342 -27.87 -2.23 3.09
C VAL A 342 -27.90 -2.16 1.56
N VAL A 343 -28.53 -3.16 0.93
CA VAL A 343 -28.67 -3.22 -0.54
C VAL A 343 -29.62 -2.15 -1.05
N ASP A 344 -30.75 -1.93 -0.37
CA ASP A 344 -31.70 -0.88 -0.71
C ASP A 344 -31.00 0.50 -0.64
N GLY A 345 -30.29 0.78 0.46
CA GLY A 345 -29.54 2.04 0.62
C GLY A 345 -28.44 2.23 -0.45
N ALA A 346 -27.72 1.15 -0.79
CA ALA A 346 -26.75 1.18 -1.88
C ALA A 346 -27.40 1.47 -3.24
N THR A 347 -28.55 0.85 -3.52
CA THR A 347 -29.30 1.02 -4.77
C THR A 347 -29.88 2.42 -4.88
N ASP A 348 -30.39 2.98 -3.79
CA ASP A 348 -30.87 4.36 -3.72
C ASP A 348 -29.74 5.37 -3.96
N ALA A 349 -28.57 5.15 -3.37
CA ALA A 349 -27.39 5.98 -3.60
C ALA A 349 -26.95 5.94 -5.08
N ILE A 350 -26.95 4.75 -5.70
CA ILE A 350 -26.69 4.58 -7.14
C ILE A 350 -27.75 5.29 -7.98
N ALA A 351 -29.03 5.17 -7.64
CA ALA A 351 -30.12 5.81 -8.37
C ALA A 351 -30.02 7.35 -8.31
N LYS A 352 -29.59 7.89 -7.17
CA LYS A 352 -29.36 9.32 -6.97
C LYS A 352 -28.18 9.85 -7.77
N ASP A 353 -27.09 9.09 -7.85
CA ASP A 353 -25.84 9.53 -8.49
C ASP A 353 -25.79 9.23 -10.00
N LEU A 354 -26.23 8.04 -10.40
CA LEU A 354 -26.13 7.53 -11.77
C LEU A 354 -27.49 7.45 -12.51
N GLY A 355 -28.60 7.70 -11.81
CA GLY A 355 -29.96 7.61 -12.34
C GLY A 355 -30.63 6.25 -12.14
N THR A 356 -31.96 6.25 -12.04
CA THR A 356 -32.78 5.05 -11.79
C THR A 356 -32.61 3.97 -12.87
N GLU A 357 -32.37 4.36 -14.13
CA GLU A 357 -32.16 3.41 -15.22
C GLU A 357 -30.94 2.52 -14.98
N LYS A 358 -29.81 3.09 -14.54
CA LYS A 358 -28.61 2.33 -14.18
C LYS A 358 -28.82 1.50 -12.91
N ALA A 359 -29.48 2.06 -11.90
CA ALA A 359 -29.79 1.32 -10.67
C ALA A 359 -30.66 0.07 -10.95
N ASN A 360 -31.63 0.17 -11.85
CA ASN A 360 -32.53 -0.92 -12.24
C ASN A 360 -31.84 -2.08 -12.98
N ARG A 361 -30.56 -1.92 -13.37
CA ARG A 361 -29.75 -3.02 -13.94
C ARG A 361 -29.24 -3.97 -12.86
N THR A 362 -29.39 -3.62 -11.58
CA THR A 362 -29.01 -4.47 -10.46
C THR A 362 -30.12 -5.46 -10.11
N LYS A 363 -29.74 -6.69 -9.74
CA LYS A 363 -30.65 -7.69 -9.18
C LYS A 363 -30.01 -8.32 -7.95
N TRP A 364 -30.67 -8.20 -6.81
CA TRP A 364 -30.14 -8.70 -5.54
C TRP A 364 -30.62 -10.12 -5.22
N PHE A 365 -29.72 -10.91 -4.64
CA PHE A 365 -30.03 -12.16 -3.97
C PHE A 365 -29.50 -12.14 -2.54
N GLN A 366 -30.38 -12.46 -1.58
CA GLN A 366 -29.95 -12.72 -0.21
C GLN A 366 -29.10 -13.98 -0.17
N CYS A 367 -27.82 -13.84 0.20
CA CYS A 367 -26.84 -14.92 0.19
C CYS A 367 -25.74 -14.66 1.22
N ASP A 368 -25.56 -15.60 2.15
CA ASP A 368 -24.37 -15.68 3.01
C ASP A 368 -23.42 -16.72 2.38
N MET A 369 -22.17 -16.34 2.14
CA MET A 369 -21.20 -17.23 1.50
C MET A 369 -20.81 -18.44 2.38
N SER A 370 -21.11 -18.42 3.67
CA SER A 370 -20.97 -19.58 4.56
C SER A 370 -22.12 -20.60 4.44
N ASP A 371 -23.25 -20.25 3.81
CA ASP A 371 -24.33 -21.18 3.49
C ASP A 371 -24.19 -21.72 2.06
N TRP A 372 -23.41 -22.79 1.92
CA TRP A 372 -23.08 -23.36 0.61
C TRP A 372 -24.29 -23.89 -0.18
N LYS A 373 -25.39 -24.27 0.48
CA LYS A 373 -26.63 -24.68 -0.22
C LYS A 373 -27.29 -23.46 -0.84
N ARG A 374 -27.42 -22.38 -0.06
CA ARG A 374 -27.98 -21.13 -0.56
C ARG A 374 -27.13 -20.56 -1.70
N VAL A 375 -25.80 -20.62 -1.58
CA VAL A 375 -24.88 -20.21 -2.65
C VAL A 375 -25.16 -20.98 -3.94
N LYS A 376 -25.35 -22.31 -3.87
CA LYS A 376 -25.72 -23.12 -5.03
C LYS A 376 -27.05 -22.68 -5.65
N GLU A 377 -28.11 -22.55 -4.84
CA GLU A 377 -29.44 -22.13 -5.32
C GLU A 377 -29.38 -20.78 -6.05
N VAL A 378 -28.63 -19.82 -5.50
CA VAL A 378 -28.45 -18.51 -6.12
C VAL A 378 -27.67 -18.61 -7.43
N ALA A 379 -26.62 -19.44 -7.48
CA ALA A 379 -25.88 -19.69 -8.72
C ALA A 379 -26.79 -20.29 -9.82
N GLU A 380 -27.66 -21.22 -9.47
CA GLU A 380 -28.67 -21.78 -10.39
C GLU A 380 -29.68 -20.73 -10.84
N ALA A 381 -30.17 -19.90 -9.93
CA ALA A 381 -31.07 -18.80 -10.26
C ALA A 381 -30.43 -17.81 -11.25
N ILE A 382 -29.14 -17.50 -11.10
CA ILE A 382 -28.39 -16.64 -12.03
C ILE A 382 -28.26 -17.30 -13.39
N LYS A 383 -27.90 -18.60 -13.46
CA LYS A 383 -27.84 -19.34 -14.73
C LYS A 383 -29.16 -19.38 -15.48
N ASN A 384 -30.27 -19.44 -14.76
CA ASN A 384 -31.60 -19.47 -15.36
C ASN A 384 -32.06 -18.07 -15.82
N ASP A 385 -31.46 -17.00 -15.28
CA ASP A 385 -31.84 -15.60 -15.51
C ASP A 385 -30.89 -14.85 -16.47
N ALA A 386 -29.77 -15.45 -16.86
CA ALA A 386 -28.81 -14.90 -17.82
C ALA A 386 -28.21 -15.98 -18.73
N ASP A 387 -27.97 -15.62 -19.99
CA ASP A 387 -27.37 -16.46 -21.05
C ASP A 387 -25.85 -16.25 -21.21
N ARG A 388 -25.28 -15.37 -20.38
CA ARG A 388 -23.85 -15.07 -20.30
C ARG A 388 -23.44 -14.59 -18.90
N LEU A 389 -22.16 -14.74 -18.59
CA LEU A 389 -21.51 -14.16 -17.42
C LEU A 389 -20.07 -13.79 -17.78
N ASP A 390 -19.78 -12.48 -17.80
CA ASP A 390 -18.50 -11.93 -18.22
C ASP A 390 -17.55 -11.69 -17.03
N ILE A 391 -18.10 -11.32 -15.87
CA ILE A 391 -17.29 -10.89 -14.72
C ILE A 391 -17.87 -11.47 -13.43
N LEU A 392 -17.02 -12.13 -12.63
CA LEU A 392 -17.36 -12.63 -11.30
C LEU A 392 -16.40 -12.05 -10.26
N PHE A 393 -16.93 -11.28 -9.31
CA PHE A 393 -16.18 -10.80 -8.14
C PHE A 393 -16.51 -11.64 -6.91
N ASN A 394 -15.54 -12.46 -6.50
CA ASN A 394 -15.50 -13.18 -5.22
C ASN A 394 -14.93 -12.22 -4.15
N ASN A 395 -15.73 -11.21 -3.79
CA ASN A 395 -15.36 -10.10 -2.91
C ASN A 395 -15.89 -10.24 -1.48
N ALA A 396 -17.04 -10.88 -1.27
CA ALA A 396 -17.63 -11.00 0.06
C ALA A 396 -16.64 -11.65 1.03
N GLY A 397 -16.57 -11.12 2.24
CA GLY A 397 -15.67 -11.67 3.24
C GLY A 397 -16.06 -11.21 4.62
N ARG A 398 -15.53 -11.92 5.62
CA ARG A 398 -15.40 -11.36 6.96
C ARG A 398 -13.94 -11.08 7.24
N GLY A 399 -13.70 -9.96 7.92
CA GLY A 399 -12.38 -9.48 8.29
C GLY A 399 -11.74 -10.34 9.39
N ILE A 400 -10.73 -9.78 10.04
CA ILE A 400 -10.12 -10.39 11.22
C ILE A 400 -11.18 -10.45 12.32
N MET A 401 -11.55 -11.66 12.71
CA MET A 401 -12.53 -11.94 13.77
C MET A 401 -12.04 -13.13 14.61
N TRP A 402 -12.67 -13.37 15.77
CA TRP A 402 -12.45 -14.58 16.57
C TRP A 402 -12.64 -15.87 15.74
N TYR A 403 -11.93 -16.91 16.19
CA TYR A 403 -12.12 -18.25 15.65
C TYR A 403 -13.53 -18.75 15.99
N GLU A 404 -14.24 -19.21 14.96
CA GLU A 404 -15.57 -19.76 15.07
C GLU A 404 -15.76 -20.84 14.01
N LEU A 405 -16.53 -21.87 14.32
CA LEU A 405 -16.94 -22.89 13.37
C LEU A 405 -18.31 -22.55 12.79
N THR A 406 -18.47 -22.72 11.49
CA THR A 406 -19.79 -22.72 10.84
C THR A 406 -20.60 -23.96 11.22
N ASP A 407 -21.87 -24.01 10.82
CA ASP A 407 -22.74 -25.19 10.96
C ASP A 407 -22.19 -26.44 10.26
N TYR A 408 -21.28 -26.27 9.30
CA TYR A 408 -20.56 -27.37 8.65
C TYR A 408 -19.39 -27.90 9.49
N GLY A 409 -19.11 -27.30 10.65
CA GLY A 409 -17.95 -27.63 11.49
C GLY A 409 -16.63 -27.28 10.81
N VAL A 410 -16.60 -26.15 10.09
CA VAL A 410 -15.43 -25.63 9.37
C VAL A 410 -15.17 -24.20 9.85
N ASP A 411 -13.90 -23.85 10.05
CA ASP A 411 -13.45 -22.48 10.33
C ASP A 411 -14.20 -21.43 9.48
N ARG A 412 -14.76 -20.42 10.15
CA ARG A 412 -15.65 -19.43 9.54
C ARG A 412 -14.97 -18.59 8.48
N HIS A 413 -13.70 -18.23 8.65
CA HIS A 413 -12.94 -17.52 7.62
C HIS A 413 -12.80 -18.37 6.37
N MET A 414 -12.37 -19.63 6.50
CA MET A 414 -12.23 -20.54 5.37
C MET A 414 -13.56 -20.84 4.69
N ALA A 415 -14.61 -21.10 5.47
CA ALA A 415 -15.93 -21.44 4.95
C ALA A 415 -16.54 -20.30 4.11
N LEU A 416 -16.39 -19.04 4.58
CA LEU A 416 -16.96 -17.86 3.95
C LEU A 416 -16.03 -17.26 2.88
N ASN A 417 -14.78 -16.92 3.24
CA ASN A 417 -13.88 -16.16 2.37
C ASN A 417 -13.36 -16.98 1.18
N HIS A 418 -13.33 -18.32 1.30
CA HIS A 418 -12.78 -19.24 0.30
C HIS A 418 -13.80 -20.26 -0.20
N MET A 419 -14.29 -21.16 0.65
CA MET A 419 -15.10 -22.32 0.21
C MET A 419 -16.43 -21.89 -0.43
N GLY A 420 -17.13 -20.92 0.15
CA GLY A 420 -18.34 -20.35 -0.45
C GLY A 420 -18.12 -19.81 -1.87
N HIS A 421 -17.00 -19.13 -2.10
CA HIS A 421 -16.63 -18.66 -3.43
C HIS A 421 -16.25 -19.77 -4.40
N VAL A 422 -15.62 -20.84 -3.91
CA VAL A 422 -15.35 -22.04 -4.72
C VAL A 422 -16.67 -22.68 -5.16
N VAL A 423 -17.66 -22.81 -4.26
CA VAL A 423 -19.02 -23.30 -4.60
C VAL A 423 -19.67 -22.42 -5.66
N LEU A 424 -19.72 -21.10 -5.44
CA LEU A 424 -20.31 -20.14 -6.38
C LEU A 424 -19.65 -20.23 -7.76
N THR A 425 -18.32 -20.16 -7.77
CA THR A 425 -17.53 -20.19 -9.01
C THR A 425 -17.76 -21.49 -9.76
N SER A 426 -17.75 -22.64 -9.07
CA SER A 426 -17.92 -23.94 -9.72
C SER A 426 -19.29 -24.08 -10.40
N HIS A 427 -20.36 -23.61 -9.77
CA HIS A 427 -21.70 -23.65 -10.38
C HIS A 427 -21.89 -22.65 -11.51
N LEU A 428 -21.21 -21.50 -11.48
CA LEU A 428 -21.26 -20.49 -12.55
C LEU A 428 -20.26 -20.76 -13.69
N LEU A 429 -19.25 -21.60 -13.46
CA LEU A 429 -18.18 -21.88 -14.42
C LEU A 429 -18.68 -22.35 -15.79
N PRO A 430 -19.71 -23.22 -15.91
CA PRO A 430 -20.25 -23.58 -17.23
C PRO A 430 -20.76 -22.37 -18.03
N LEU A 431 -21.45 -21.42 -17.38
CA LEU A 431 -21.95 -20.20 -18.03
C LEU A 431 -20.81 -19.26 -18.42
N ILE A 432 -19.79 -19.15 -17.57
CA ILE A 432 -18.56 -18.38 -17.84
C ILE A 432 -17.82 -18.96 -19.05
N LYS A 433 -17.65 -20.28 -19.11
CA LYS A 433 -17.04 -20.98 -20.25
C LYS A 433 -17.83 -20.76 -21.53
N GLN A 434 -19.15 -20.93 -21.49
CA GLN A 434 -20.03 -20.65 -22.63
C GLN A 434 -19.90 -19.21 -23.14
N THR A 435 -19.73 -18.25 -22.23
CA THR A 435 -19.51 -16.83 -22.58
C THR A 435 -18.17 -16.65 -23.29
N ALA A 436 -17.13 -17.32 -22.79
CA ALA A 436 -15.78 -17.26 -23.35
C ALA A 436 -15.65 -17.95 -24.72
N GLU A 437 -16.37 -19.05 -24.92
CA GLU A 437 -16.44 -19.79 -26.20
C GLU A 437 -17.06 -18.96 -27.32
N LYS A 438 -17.89 -17.97 -27.00
CA LYS A 438 -18.42 -16.97 -27.95
C LYS A 438 -17.37 -15.90 -28.34
N GLY A 439 -16.09 -16.08 -27.99
CA GLY A 439 -14.99 -15.18 -28.31
C GLY A 439 -14.77 -14.03 -27.30
N ASN A 440 -15.45 -14.04 -26.15
CA ASN A 440 -15.26 -13.05 -25.10
C ASN A 440 -14.16 -13.49 -24.12
N VAL A 441 -13.55 -12.54 -23.42
CA VAL A 441 -12.72 -12.86 -22.24
C VAL A 441 -13.59 -12.69 -21.00
N ALA A 442 -13.76 -13.78 -20.25
CA ALA A 442 -14.48 -13.78 -18.99
C ALA A 442 -13.49 -13.78 -17.82
N ARG A 443 -13.73 -12.98 -16.79
CA ARG A 443 -12.78 -12.74 -15.70
C ARG A 443 -13.39 -13.00 -14.32
N ILE A 444 -12.63 -13.70 -13.49
CA ILE A 444 -12.97 -14.01 -12.11
C ILE A 444 -11.94 -13.33 -11.21
N VAL A 445 -12.39 -12.61 -10.19
CA VAL A 445 -11.54 -11.85 -9.27
C VAL A 445 -11.76 -12.35 -7.84
N ASN A 446 -10.72 -12.89 -7.22
CA ASN A 446 -10.74 -13.35 -5.83
C ASN A 446 -10.15 -12.29 -4.90
N GLN A 447 -10.93 -11.82 -3.93
CA GLN A 447 -10.46 -10.81 -3.00
C GLN A 447 -9.57 -11.41 -1.91
N ALA A 448 -8.27 -11.21 -2.08
CA ALA A 448 -7.20 -11.56 -1.16
C ALA A 448 -6.83 -10.36 -0.26
N SER A 449 -5.66 -10.42 0.39
CA SER A 449 -5.15 -9.36 1.28
C SER A 449 -3.65 -9.50 1.50
N ASN A 450 -2.95 -8.41 1.84
CA ASN A 450 -1.61 -8.46 2.41
C ASN A 450 -1.56 -9.27 3.72
N ALA A 451 -2.69 -9.41 4.41
CA ALA A 451 -2.84 -10.29 5.56
C ALA A 451 -2.53 -11.77 5.27
N HIS A 452 -2.46 -12.20 4.01
CA HIS A 452 -1.96 -13.55 3.67
C HIS A 452 -0.56 -13.84 4.22
N GLN A 453 0.23 -12.81 4.51
CA GLN A 453 1.54 -12.92 5.13
C GLN A 453 1.48 -13.37 6.60
N ALA A 454 0.32 -13.23 7.25
CA ALA A 454 0.09 -13.72 8.61
C ALA A 454 -0.31 -15.21 8.65
N ALA A 455 -0.46 -15.88 7.50
CA ALA A 455 -0.64 -17.32 7.47
C ALA A 455 0.62 -18.01 8.08
N PRO A 456 0.47 -19.01 8.98
CA PRO A 456 1.61 -19.71 9.54
C PRO A 456 2.50 -20.30 8.45
N SER A 457 3.82 -20.22 8.64
CA SER A 457 4.80 -20.72 7.67
C SER A 457 4.72 -22.23 7.42
N ASP A 458 4.13 -22.97 8.36
CA ASP A 458 3.89 -24.40 8.32
C ASP A 458 2.46 -24.77 7.87
N THR A 459 1.71 -23.85 7.25
CA THR A 459 0.40 -24.13 6.64
C THR A 459 0.55 -25.17 5.53
N LYS A 460 -0.27 -26.23 5.54
CA LYS A 460 -0.20 -27.33 4.56
C LYS A 460 -1.52 -27.67 3.89
N PHE A 461 -2.66 -27.28 4.48
CA PHE A 461 -3.99 -27.68 3.99
C PHE A 461 -4.13 -29.21 3.86
N GLU A 462 -3.61 -29.96 4.83
CA GLU A 462 -3.63 -31.42 4.85
C GLU A 462 -4.95 -31.99 5.37
N SER A 463 -5.64 -31.28 6.28
CA SER A 463 -6.85 -31.81 6.91
C SER A 463 -7.83 -30.75 7.43
N LEU A 464 -9.06 -31.17 7.72
CA LEU A 464 -10.06 -30.31 8.36
C LEU A 464 -9.64 -29.95 9.79
N GLU A 465 -8.95 -30.84 10.50
CA GLU A 465 -8.42 -30.60 11.84
C GLU A 465 -7.39 -29.47 11.82
N GLU A 466 -6.51 -29.42 10.81
CA GLU A 466 -5.59 -28.28 10.61
C GLU A 466 -6.39 -26.98 10.39
N LEU A 467 -7.40 -27.00 9.51
CA LEU A 467 -8.25 -25.82 9.26
C LEU A 467 -8.99 -25.36 10.52
N ASN A 468 -9.39 -26.29 11.39
CA ASN A 468 -10.10 -26.00 12.63
C ASN A 468 -9.16 -25.79 13.83
N GLN A 469 -7.85 -25.71 13.61
CA GLN A 469 -6.94 -25.23 14.64
C GLN A 469 -7.13 -23.72 14.81
N ASP A 470 -7.29 -23.29 16.06
CA ASP A 470 -7.31 -21.86 16.40
C ASP A 470 -5.89 -21.30 16.36
N LEU A 471 -5.56 -20.58 15.28
CA LEU A 471 -4.29 -19.86 15.12
C LEU A 471 -4.41 -18.39 15.55
N GLY A 472 -5.52 -18.02 16.19
CA GLY A 472 -5.89 -16.66 16.50
C GLY A 472 -6.40 -15.85 15.29
N PRO A 473 -6.97 -14.66 15.53
CA PRO A 473 -7.71 -13.88 14.53
C PRO A 473 -6.91 -13.55 13.25
N ASN A 474 -5.63 -13.18 13.41
CA ASN A 474 -4.77 -12.83 12.29
C ASN A 474 -4.33 -14.07 11.48
N GLY A 475 -4.02 -15.17 12.18
CA GLY A 475 -3.61 -16.44 11.55
C GLY A 475 -4.74 -17.04 10.71
N GLN A 476 -5.97 -17.08 11.26
CA GLN A 476 -7.15 -17.61 10.54
C GLN A 476 -7.46 -16.78 9.30
N TYR A 477 -7.56 -15.46 9.49
CA TYR A 477 -7.86 -14.56 8.38
C TYR A 477 -6.77 -14.61 7.31
N GLY A 478 -5.49 -14.57 7.73
CA GLY A 478 -4.34 -14.68 6.84
C GLY A 478 -4.35 -15.95 6.01
N ARG A 479 -4.63 -17.10 6.64
CA ARG A 479 -4.76 -18.39 5.93
C ARG A 479 -5.89 -18.39 4.90
N SER A 480 -7.05 -17.80 5.22
CA SER A 480 -8.15 -17.66 4.24
C SER A 480 -7.80 -16.77 3.05
N LYS A 481 -6.97 -15.74 3.26
CA LYS A 481 -6.52 -14.84 2.18
C LYS A 481 -5.38 -15.43 1.35
N LEU A 482 -4.52 -16.26 1.95
CA LEU A 482 -3.59 -17.12 1.23
C LEU A 482 -4.34 -18.09 0.31
N ALA A 483 -5.41 -18.72 0.82
CA ALA A 483 -6.22 -19.66 0.04
C ALA A 483 -6.81 -19.02 -1.25
N ASN A 484 -7.19 -17.74 -1.20
CA ASN A 484 -7.70 -17.03 -2.38
C ASN A 484 -6.63 -16.79 -3.46
N ILE A 485 -5.37 -16.58 -3.08
CA ILE A 485 -4.23 -16.45 -4.01
C ILE A 485 -3.92 -17.82 -4.64
N LEU A 486 -3.80 -18.86 -3.80
CA LEU A 486 -3.56 -20.23 -4.24
C LEU A 486 -4.66 -20.74 -5.19
N TYR A 487 -5.92 -20.37 -4.94
CA TYR A 487 -7.02 -20.74 -5.83
C TYR A 487 -6.88 -20.14 -7.23
N ALA A 488 -6.48 -18.87 -7.34
CA ALA A 488 -6.24 -18.25 -8.65
C ALA A 488 -5.12 -18.96 -9.41
N ARG A 489 -4.04 -19.37 -8.72
CA ARG A 489 -2.94 -20.15 -9.32
C ARG A 489 -3.38 -21.54 -9.77
N TYR A 490 -4.10 -22.26 -8.92
CA TYR A 490 -4.69 -23.56 -9.26
C TYR A 490 -5.59 -23.43 -10.50
N PHE A 491 -6.49 -22.44 -10.50
CA PHE A 491 -7.44 -22.22 -11.60
C PHE A 491 -6.72 -21.91 -12.91
N ASN A 492 -5.68 -21.07 -12.89
CA ASN A 492 -4.89 -20.79 -14.08
C ASN A 492 -4.31 -22.08 -14.70
N ARG A 493 -3.70 -22.94 -13.88
CA ARG A 493 -3.12 -24.21 -14.34
C ARG A 493 -4.17 -25.20 -14.83
N LYS A 494 -5.28 -25.33 -14.12
CA LYS A 494 -6.26 -26.42 -14.31
C LYS A 494 -7.42 -26.07 -15.26
N VAL A 495 -7.68 -24.78 -15.46
CA VAL A 495 -8.76 -24.28 -16.32
C VAL A 495 -8.22 -23.40 -17.45
N THR A 496 -7.52 -22.31 -17.14
CA THR A 496 -7.09 -21.34 -18.17
C THR A 496 -6.10 -21.99 -19.15
N GLN A 497 -5.06 -22.63 -18.64
CA GLN A 497 -4.02 -23.31 -19.44
C GLN A 497 -4.48 -24.67 -19.98
N ASN A 498 -5.63 -25.17 -19.52
CA ASN A 498 -6.16 -26.49 -19.86
C ASN A 498 -7.48 -26.37 -20.67
N GLY A 499 -7.41 -25.69 -21.81
CA GLY A 499 -8.49 -25.66 -22.80
C GLY A 499 -9.45 -24.46 -22.72
N HIS A 500 -9.31 -23.55 -21.75
CA HIS A 500 -10.15 -22.35 -21.65
C HIS A 500 -9.33 -21.06 -21.50
N PRO A 501 -8.50 -20.68 -22.50
CA PRO A 501 -7.55 -19.55 -22.41
C PRO A 501 -8.21 -18.18 -22.21
N ASN A 502 -9.51 -18.06 -22.52
CA ASN A 502 -10.30 -16.84 -22.36
C ASN A 502 -11.07 -16.77 -21.02
N VAL A 503 -10.87 -17.73 -20.11
CA VAL A 503 -11.41 -17.69 -18.75
C VAL A 503 -10.26 -17.44 -17.79
N LEU A 504 -10.17 -16.22 -17.27
CA LEU A 504 -9.06 -15.77 -16.42
C LEU A 504 -9.51 -15.68 -14.97
N MET A 505 -8.67 -16.12 -14.03
CA MET A 505 -8.88 -15.92 -12.60
C MET A 505 -7.64 -15.32 -11.97
N ASN A 506 -7.80 -14.19 -11.28
CA ASN A 506 -6.72 -13.52 -10.56
C ASN A 506 -7.17 -13.23 -9.12
N ALA A 507 -6.19 -13.06 -8.24
CA ALA A 507 -6.41 -12.61 -6.87
C ALA A 507 -6.04 -11.13 -6.74
N THR A 508 -6.74 -10.38 -5.89
CA THR A 508 -6.51 -8.94 -5.71
C THR A 508 -6.38 -8.57 -4.24
N HIS A 509 -5.48 -7.65 -3.92
CA HIS A 509 -5.42 -7.00 -2.62
C HIS A 509 -5.84 -5.53 -2.76
N PRO A 510 -6.76 -5.03 -1.92
CA PRO A 510 -7.29 -3.67 -2.06
C PRO A 510 -6.45 -2.60 -1.35
N GLY A 511 -5.38 -2.96 -0.63
CA GLY A 511 -4.73 -2.07 0.33
C GLY A 511 -5.42 -2.06 1.68
N PHE A 512 -4.99 -1.16 2.56
CA PHE A 512 -5.66 -0.91 3.84
C PHE A 512 -6.85 0.02 3.61
N VAL A 513 -8.07 -0.52 3.50
CA VAL A 513 -9.29 0.22 3.09
C VAL A 513 -10.25 0.41 4.26
N SER A 514 -10.94 1.55 4.29
CA SER A 514 -12.00 1.83 5.25
C SER A 514 -13.27 1.08 4.86
N THR A 515 -13.47 -0.09 5.46
CA THR A 515 -14.68 -0.91 5.31
C THR A 515 -15.25 -1.30 6.66
N LYS A 516 -16.47 -1.84 6.67
CA LYS A 516 -17.08 -2.48 7.83
C LYS A 516 -16.15 -3.50 8.50
N MET A 517 -15.42 -4.30 7.70
CA MET A 517 -14.41 -5.25 8.22
C MET A 517 -13.31 -4.55 9.05
N SER A 518 -12.86 -3.37 8.63
CA SER A 518 -11.82 -2.60 9.32
C SER A 518 -12.35 -1.76 10.50
N LYS A 519 -13.67 -1.70 10.68
CA LYS A 519 -14.35 -0.82 11.63
C LYS A 519 -15.14 -1.58 12.70
N GLU A 520 -15.69 -2.73 12.35
CA GLU A 520 -16.61 -3.50 13.17
C GLU A 520 -16.07 -4.91 13.44
N ASP A 521 -15.70 -5.68 12.42
CA ASP A 521 -15.18 -7.05 12.62
C ASP A 521 -13.91 -7.05 13.48
N ILE A 522 -13.00 -6.08 13.28
CA ILE A 522 -11.76 -5.96 14.06
C ILE A 522 -12.00 -5.69 15.56
N LEU A 523 -13.19 -5.16 15.93
CA LEU A 523 -13.56 -4.88 17.31
C LEU A 523 -13.89 -6.15 18.09
N GLU A 524 -14.31 -7.21 17.41
CA GLU A 524 -14.73 -8.46 18.03
C GLU A 524 -13.56 -9.17 18.75
N PRO A 525 -12.40 -9.43 18.10
CA PRO A 525 -11.24 -10.00 18.78
C PRO A 525 -10.43 -8.95 19.57
N TYR A 526 -10.53 -7.66 19.22
CA TYR A 526 -9.78 -6.58 19.84
C TYR A 526 -10.70 -5.41 20.22
N PRO A 527 -11.48 -5.49 21.30
CA PRO A 527 -12.46 -4.46 21.62
C PRO A 527 -11.83 -3.07 21.90
N LEU A 528 -10.65 -3.03 22.55
CA LEU A 528 -9.89 -1.79 22.79
C LEU A 528 -8.89 -1.48 21.66
N GLY A 529 -8.13 -2.47 21.18
CA GLY A 529 -7.11 -2.30 20.12
C GLY A 529 -7.68 -2.18 18.71
N GLY A 530 -8.78 -2.88 18.44
CA GLY A 530 -9.58 -2.78 17.23
C GLY A 530 -10.31 -1.44 17.15
N TYR A 531 -10.76 -0.87 18.28
CA TYR A 531 -11.33 0.49 18.30
C TYR A 531 -10.26 1.54 17.96
N ALA A 532 -9.05 1.38 18.51
CA ALA A 532 -7.89 2.21 18.16
C ALA A 532 -7.45 2.03 16.68
N MET A 533 -7.55 0.84 16.10
CA MET A 533 -7.31 0.58 14.67
C MET A 533 -8.45 1.11 13.77
N ALA A 534 -9.70 0.95 14.19
CA ALA A 534 -10.90 1.34 13.46
C ALA A 534 -10.98 2.85 13.28
N ILE A 535 -10.64 3.62 14.32
CA ILE A 535 -10.75 5.07 14.31
C ILE A 535 -9.38 5.76 14.18
N GLY A 536 -8.31 5.20 14.77
CA GLY A 536 -6.97 5.79 14.72
C GLY A 536 -6.22 5.59 13.40
N MET A 537 -6.59 4.60 12.59
CA MET A 537 -6.02 4.42 11.24
C MET A 537 -6.94 4.91 10.11
N GLU A 538 -8.12 5.44 10.42
CA GLU A 538 -9.11 5.91 9.45
C GLU A 538 -8.56 6.95 8.43
N PRO A 539 -7.69 7.91 8.81
CA PRO A 539 -7.05 8.82 7.85
C PRO A 539 -6.00 8.17 6.93
N PHE A 540 -5.54 6.95 7.26
CA PHE A 540 -4.58 6.15 6.49
C PHE A 540 -5.28 5.05 5.68
N LYS A 541 -6.60 4.88 5.88
CA LYS A 541 -7.39 3.93 5.15
C LYS A 541 -7.78 4.53 3.81
N LYS A 542 -7.48 3.80 2.74
CA LYS A 542 -7.98 4.07 1.40
C LYS A 542 -9.50 4.12 1.40
N SER A 543 -10.06 4.98 0.56
CA SER A 543 -11.48 4.97 0.25
C SER A 543 -11.88 3.64 -0.39
N GLN A 544 -13.16 3.31 -0.32
CA GLN A 544 -13.72 2.16 -1.04
C GLN A 544 -13.44 2.20 -2.55
N TRP A 545 -13.27 3.39 -3.13
CA TRP A 545 -12.93 3.61 -4.54
C TRP A 545 -11.49 3.18 -4.84
N GLU A 546 -10.54 3.67 -4.05
CA GLU A 546 -9.12 3.27 -4.17
C GLU A 546 -8.95 1.77 -3.88
N GLY A 547 -9.75 1.22 -2.98
CA GLY A 547 -9.80 -0.23 -2.70
C GLY A 547 -10.35 -1.06 -3.85
N ALA A 548 -11.21 -0.49 -4.69
CA ALA A 548 -11.79 -1.16 -5.85
C ALA A 548 -10.84 -1.21 -7.05
N VAL A 549 -9.83 -0.32 -7.12
CA VAL A 549 -8.93 -0.17 -8.27
C VAL A 549 -8.29 -1.49 -8.72
N PRO A 550 -7.62 -2.29 -7.84
CA PRO A 550 -6.99 -3.54 -8.26
C PRO A 550 -8.02 -4.58 -8.76
N ALA A 551 -9.20 -4.60 -8.12
CA ALA A 551 -10.29 -5.50 -8.49
C ALA A 551 -10.87 -5.15 -9.86
N VAL A 552 -11.16 -3.88 -10.11
CA VAL A 552 -11.67 -3.41 -11.41
C VAL A 552 -10.63 -3.62 -12.50
N PHE A 553 -9.37 -3.27 -12.28
CA PHE A 553 -8.28 -3.55 -13.22
C PHE A 553 -8.22 -5.04 -13.60
N SER A 554 -8.27 -5.91 -12.60
CA SER A 554 -8.28 -7.36 -12.79
C SER A 554 -9.50 -7.86 -13.58
N ALA A 555 -10.63 -7.19 -13.46
CA ALA A 555 -11.88 -7.59 -14.11
C ALA A 555 -12.02 -7.05 -15.54
N THR A 556 -11.32 -5.96 -15.87
CA THR A 556 -11.55 -5.27 -17.15
C THR A 556 -10.35 -5.22 -18.06
N THR A 557 -9.13 -5.22 -17.52
CA THR A 557 -7.94 -4.80 -18.27
C THR A 557 -6.90 -5.90 -18.40
N ILE A 558 -6.63 -6.63 -17.32
CA ILE A 558 -5.58 -7.66 -17.31
C ILE A 558 -5.84 -8.77 -18.35
N LYS A 559 -4.76 -9.30 -18.94
CA LYS A 559 -4.80 -10.35 -19.97
C LYS A 559 -4.30 -11.70 -19.44
N GLU A 560 -3.54 -11.67 -18.35
CA GLU A 560 -2.95 -12.81 -17.70
C GLU A 560 -3.88 -13.37 -16.61
N SER A 561 -3.72 -14.66 -16.32
CA SER A 561 -4.43 -15.41 -15.27
C SER A 561 -3.43 -15.88 -14.21
N GLY A 562 -3.91 -16.20 -13.01
CA GLY A 562 -3.11 -16.69 -11.88
C GLY A 562 -2.23 -15.64 -11.20
N GLN A 563 -2.46 -14.36 -11.47
CA GLN A 563 -1.72 -13.23 -10.88
C GLN A 563 -2.31 -12.84 -9.53
N TYR A 564 -1.46 -12.31 -8.64
CA TYR A 564 -1.86 -11.61 -7.43
C TYR A 564 -1.62 -10.11 -7.61
N ILE A 565 -2.69 -9.33 -7.73
CA ILE A 565 -2.64 -7.92 -8.13
C ILE A 565 -2.82 -7.06 -6.88
N CYS A 566 -1.78 -6.28 -6.57
CA CYS A 566 -1.74 -5.38 -5.42
C CYS A 566 -1.98 -3.92 -5.84
N PRO A 567 -2.33 -3.02 -4.91
CA PRO A 567 -2.48 -1.62 -5.21
C PRO A 567 -1.16 -1.03 -5.71
N PRO A 568 -1.19 -0.14 -6.72
CA PRO A 568 -2.36 0.47 -7.36
C PRO A 568 -2.93 -0.29 -8.58
N ALA A 569 -2.56 -1.55 -8.82
CA ALA A 569 -3.01 -2.50 -9.87
C ALA A 569 -1.80 -3.24 -10.48
N ILE A 570 -0.90 -3.73 -9.64
CA ILE A 570 0.40 -4.26 -10.05
C ILE A 570 0.48 -5.73 -9.65
N PRO A 571 0.81 -6.65 -10.58
CA PRO A 571 1.07 -8.04 -10.25
C PRO A 571 2.28 -8.20 -9.33
N GLU A 572 2.11 -8.93 -8.25
CA GLU A 572 3.14 -9.31 -7.30
C GLU A 572 3.16 -10.82 -7.09
N SER A 573 4.30 -11.35 -6.67
CA SER A 573 4.45 -12.80 -6.46
C SER A 573 3.85 -13.29 -5.14
N GLY A 574 3.63 -12.41 -4.16
CA GLY A 574 3.24 -12.80 -2.79
C GLY A 574 4.35 -13.54 -2.03
N ASN A 575 4.04 -14.07 -0.84
CA ASN A 575 5.01 -14.83 -0.04
C ASN A 575 5.32 -16.22 -0.65
N LYS A 576 6.29 -16.95 -0.07
CA LYS A 576 6.71 -18.27 -0.59
C LYS A 576 5.55 -19.26 -0.68
N LEU A 577 4.66 -19.29 0.33
CA LEU A 577 3.49 -20.16 0.33
C LEU A 577 2.53 -19.80 -0.81
N ALA A 578 2.30 -18.51 -1.08
CA ALA A 578 1.44 -18.05 -2.16
C ALA A 578 1.94 -18.44 -3.56
N GLN A 579 3.20 -18.84 -3.69
CA GLN A 579 3.82 -19.29 -4.94
C GLN A 579 3.90 -20.83 -5.05
N ASP A 580 3.46 -21.56 -4.03
CA ASP A 580 3.57 -23.02 -3.96
C ASP A 580 2.41 -23.70 -4.70
N ASP A 581 2.72 -24.26 -5.86
CA ASP A 581 1.77 -24.96 -6.73
C ASP A 581 1.30 -26.31 -6.16
N ALA A 582 2.11 -26.97 -5.33
CA ALA A 582 1.71 -28.21 -4.66
C ALA A 582 0.75 -27.89 -3.51
N LEU A 583 1.02 -26.81 -2.76
CA LEU A 583 0.11 -26.30 -1.73
C LEU A 583 -1.23 -25.87 -2.32
N ALA A 584 -1.22 -25.26 -3.51
CA ALA A 584 -2.45 -24.90 -4.24
C ALA A 584 -3.28 -26.15 -4.61
N ASP A 585 -2.62 -27.22 -5.07
CA ASP A 585 -3.30 -28.50 -5.36
C ASP A 585 -3.85 -29.15 -4.08
N GLN A 586 -3.08 -29.15 -2.98
CA GLN A 586 -3.51 -29.66 -1.67
C GLN A 586 -4.74 -28.90 -1.13
N LEU A 587 -4.68 -27.57 -1.14
CA LEU A 587 -5.80 -26.71 -0.76
C LEU A 587 -7.07 -27.08 -1.52
N MET A 588 -6.98 -27.19 -2.85
CA MET A 588 -8.17 -27.41 -3.67
C MET A 588 -8.71 -28.83 -3.54
N GLU A 589 -7.85 -29.83 -3.33
CA GLU A 589 -8.28 -31.19 -3.00
C GLU A 589 -9.00 -31.24 -1.65
N LEU A 590 -8.43 -30.60 -0.61
CA LEU A 590 -9.06 -30.52 0.71
C LEU A 590 -10.39 -29.76 0.65
N THR A 591 -10.42 -28.61 -0.03
CA THR A 591 -11.63 -27.81 -0.23
C THR A 591 -12.72 -28.63 -0.92
N ARG A 592 -12.39 -29.35 -2.00
CA ARG A 592 -13.33 -30.25 -2.68
C ARG A 592 -13.85 -31.31 -1.71
N LYS A 593 -12.95 -32.02 -1.03
CA LYS A 593 -13.29 -33.08 -0.08
C LYS A 593 -14.25 -32.59 1.00
N ILE A 594 -13.93 -31.48 1.67
CA ILE A 594 -14.75 -30.92 2.76
C ILE A 594 -16.13 -30.52 2.24
N ILE A 595 -16.19 -29.75 1.15
CA ILE A 595 -17.47 -29.30 0.59
C ILE A 595 -18.33 -30.51 0.23
N THR A 596 -17.77 -31.51 -0.46
CA THR A 596 -18.49 -32.72 -0.85
C THR A 596 -18.97 -33.52 0.37
N GLU A 597 -18.13 -33.76 1.37
CA GLU A 597 -18.51 -34.53 2.57
C GLU A 597 -19.61 -33.83 3.39
N LYS A 598 -19.47 -32.52 3.59
CA LYS A 598 -20.39 -31.72 4.43
C LYS A 598 -21.72 -31.41 3.75
N THR A 599 -21.80 -31.55 2.44
CA THR A 599 -23.05 -31.36 1.67
C THR A 599 -23.72 -32.69 1.26
N LYS A 600 -23.04 -33.84 1.35
CA LYS A 600 -23.56 -35.17 1.00
C LYS A 600 -24.68 -35.70 1.93
N SER A 601 -24.58 -35.47 3.24
CA SER A 601 -25.40 -36.18 4.25
C SER A 601 -26.87 -35.74 4.35
N GLN A 602 -27.31 -34.73 3.59
CA GLN A 602 -28.72 -34.33 3.53
C GLN A 602 -29.39 -34.65 2.18
N SER A 603 -28.75 -35.44 1.32
CA SER A 603 -29.14 -35.62 -0.09
C SER A 603 -29.44 -37.06 -0.51
N VAL A 604 -29.59 -37.98 0.45
CA VAL A 604 -29.94 -39.39 0.13
C VAL A 604 -31.36 -39.50 -0.49
N ASP A 605 -32.26 -38.55 -0.19
CA ASP A 605 -33.62 -38.52 -0.77
C ASP A 605 -33.80 -37.57 -1.97
N LYS A 606 -32.79 -36.75 -2.28
CA LYS A 606 -32.79 -35.78 -3.39
C LYS A 606 -31.34 -35.61 -3.87
N GLY A 607 -30.97 -36.27 -4.98
CA GLY A 607 -29.63 -36.40 -5.55
C GLY A 607 -28.57 -35.36 -5.13
N CYS A 608 -27.33 -35.82 -4.90
CA CYS A 608 -26.27 -35.00 -4.31
C CYS A 608 -26.10 -33.66 -5.04
N PRO A 609 -26.24 -32.52 -4.36
CA PRO A 609 -26.20 -31.21 -5.01
C PRO A 609 -24.84 -30.84 -5.60
N MET A 610 -23.79 -31.65 -5.36
CA MET A 610 -22.40 -31.34 -5.68
C MET A 610 -21.71 -32.40 -6.55
N ASP A 611 -22.45 -33.37 -7.12
CA ASP A 611 -21.89 -34.28 -8.14
C ASP A 611 -21.37 -33.49 -9.37
N ASP A 612 -21.83 -32.24 -9.54
CA ASP A 612 -21.44 -31.28 -10.57
C ASP A 612 -20.38 -30.24 -10.12
N LEU A 613 -19.61 -30.48 -9.05
CA LEU A 613 -18.43 -29.62 -8.77
C LEU A 613 -17.43 -29.80 -9.93
N VAL A 614 -17.55 -28.97 -10.97
CA VAL A 614 -16.65 -28.90 -12.13
C VAL A 614 -15.34 -28.24 -11.69
N LEU A 615 -14.61 -28.92 -10.81
CA LEU A 615 -13.22 -28.65 -10.51
C LEU A 615 -12.40 -29.64 -11.35
N HIS A 616 -12.38 -29.49 -12.68
CA HIS A 616 -11.44 -30.24 -13.52
C HIS A 616 -10.02 -29.70 -13.35
#